data_AF-A0A6I6WT96-F1
#
_entry.id   AF-A0A6I6WT96-F1
#
_cell.length_a   1.000
_cell.length_b   1.000
_cell.length_c   1.000
_cell.angle_alpha   90.00
_cell.angle_beta   90.00
_cell.angle_gamma   90.00
#
_symmetry.space_group_name_H-M   'P 1'
#
loop_
_entity.id
_entity.type
_entity.pdbx_description
1 polymer ?
#
loop_
_entity_poly.entity_id
_entity_poly.type
_entity_poly.pdbx_seq_one_letter_code
_entity_poly.pdbx_strand_id
1 'polypeptide(L)'
;MTQRRPGIPTALRRAVLVEAGHRCAIPTCRQTPVEVAHIRPWVRVREHSFDNLIALCPTCHTRFDAGDIDRKAMLQYKQNLEVLNSRYTDTERQLLKVYAKILRPAEISANERGESIISSFLEVPDTWTYGDQGVAVPAGMEWLLSNLLDDGIVDLIPQIAYRSALEFEYDRSRYTVSLTRKGVEMVSRLVAAEPI
;
A
#
# COMPACT_ATOMS: atom_id res chain seq x y z
N MET A 1 26.31 0.32 35.38
CA MET A 1 24.90 -0.01 35.68
C MET A 1 24.14 -0.08 34.37
N THR A 2 23.62 -1.24 34.00
CA THR A 2 22.78 -1.41 32.81
C THR A 2 21.46 -0.68 33.05
N GLN A 3 21.28 0.50 32.42
CA GLN A 3 19.99 1.18 32.44
C GLN A 3 18.94 0.21 31.92
N ARG A 4 17.98 -0.15 32.79
CA ARG A 4 16.93 -1.11 32.46
C ARG A 4 16.05 -0.47 31.39
N ARG A 5 16.05 -1.05 30.19
CA ARG A 5 15.19 -0.60 29.09
C ARG A 5 13.73 -0.64 29.58
N PRO A 6 12.98 0.48 29.51
CA PRO A 6 11.57 0.48 29.86
C PRO A 6 10.79 -0.44 28.92
N GLY A 7 9.66 -0.96 29.40
CA GLY A 7 8.75 -1.74 28.55
C GLY A 7 8.16 -0.87 27.44
N ILE A 8 7.85 -1.47 26.29
CA ILE A 8 7.09 -0.80 25.24
C ILE A 8 5.69 -0.48 25.80
N PRO A 9 5.21 0.78 25.74
CA PRO A 9 3.87 1.13 26.19
C PRO A 9 2.79 0.26 25.55
N THR A 10 1.81 -0.19 26.33
CA THR A 10 0.77 -1.12 25.87
C THR A 10 0.01 -0.61 24.64
N ALA A 11 -0.32 0.68 24.61
CA ALA A 11 -1.00 1.30 23.47
C ALA A 11 -0.16 1.23 22.19
N LEU A 12 1.15 1.52 22.31
CA LEU A 12 2.08 1.44 21.19
C LEU A 12 2.29 0.01 20.71
N ARG A 13 2.44 -0.95 21.64
CA ARG A 13 2.51 -2.38 21.31
C ARG A 13 1.26 -2.85 20.57
N ARG A 14 0.07 -2.44 21.02
CA ARG A 14 -1.20 -2.74 20.35
C ARG A 14 -1.22 -2.18 18.92
N ALA A 15 -0.82 -0.93 18.74
CA ALA A 15 -0.78 -0.31 17.41
C ALA A 15 0.09 -1.11 16.43
N VAL A 16 1.29 -1.50 16.83
CA VAL A 16 2.21 -2.30 16.00
C VAL A 16 1.63 -3.69 15.67
N LEU A 17 0.95 -4.33 16.63
CA LEU A 17 0.31 -5.62 16.39
C LEU A 17 -0.90 -5.51 15.45
N VAL A 18 -1.70 -4.46 15.57
CA VAL A 18 -2.87 -4.20 14.69
C VAL A 18 -2.42 -3.91 13.27
N GLU A 19 -1.39 -3.07 13.10
CA GLU A 19 -0.75 -2.82 11.81
C GLU A 19 -0.32 -4.12 11.13
N ALA A 20 0.34 -5.01 11.87
CA ALA A 20 0.78 -6.29 11.33
C ALA A 20 -0.34 -7.35 11.23
N GLY A 21 -1.59 -7.01 11.56
CA GLY A 21 -2.70 -7.95 11.59
C GLY A 21 -2.47 -9.15 12.52
N HIS A 22 -1.73 -8.93 13.61
CA HIS A 22 -1.27 -9.94 14.57
C HIS A 22 -0.44 -11.08 13.94
N ARG A 23 0.18 -10.86 12.78
CA ARG A 23 1.02 -11.83 12.05
C ARG A 23 2.42 -11.29 11.84
N CYS A 24 3.37 -12.17 11.51
CA CYS A 24 4.73 -11.75 11.16
C CYS A 24 4.71 -10.77 9.98
N ALA A 25 5.39 -9.64 10.12
CA ALA A 25 5.49 -8.57 9.13
C ALA A 25 6.21 -8.98 7.84
N ILE A 26 6.99 -10.06 7.88
CA ILE A 26 7.66 -10.56 6.67
C ILE A 26 6.59 -11.09 5.70
N PRO A 27 6.48 -10.52 4.48
CA PRO A 27 5.35 -10.74 3.58
C PRO A 27 5.00 -12.21 3.31
N THR A 28 6.01 -13.07 3.18
CA THR A 28 5.85 -14.50 2.87
C THR A 28 5.72 -15.39 4.11
N CYS A 29 6.03 -14.88 5.31
CA CYS A 29 6.05 -15.68 6.53
C CYS A 29 4.66 -15.75 7.19
N ARG A 30 4.13 -14.58 7.57
CA ARG A 30 2.80 -14.41 8.22
C ARG A 30 2.51 -15.32 9.43
N GLN A 31 3.53 -15.95 10.02
CA GLN A 31 3.39 -16.86 11.16
C GLN A 31 2.97 -16.15 12.44
N THR A 32 2.42 -16.91 13.37
CA THR A 32 2.07 -16.53 14.75
C THR A 32 2.62 -17.57 15.72
N PRO A 33 2.97 -17.23 16.97
CA PRO A 33 2.88 -15.90 17.60
C PRO A 33 3.96 -14.93 17.10
N VAL A 34 3.81 -13.65 17.46
CA VAL A 34 4.75 -12.57 17.12
C VAL A 34 5.24 -11.82 18.35
N GLU A 35 6.41 -11.23 18.20
CA GLU A 35 7.06 -10.32 19.13
C GLU A 35 7.39 -8.99 18.45
N VAL A 36 7.53 -7.93 19.24
CA VAL A 36 7.79 -6.58 18.71
C VAL A 36 9.29 -6.30 18.74
N ALA A 37 9.87 -6.14 17.56
CA ALA A 37 11.27 -5.87 17.33
C ALA A 37 11.53 -4.37 17.05
N HIS A 38 12.72 -3.91 17.43
CA HIS A 38 13.22 -2.58 17.08
C HIS A 38 13.99 -2.63 15.77
N ILE A 39 13.56 -1.88 14.75
CA ILE A 39 14.26 -1.83 13.46
C ILE A 39 15.63 -1.15 13.64
N ARG A 40 15.67 0.01 14.31
CA ARG A 40 16.89 0.64 14.80
C ARG A 40 17.09 0.28 16.27
N PRO A 41 18.26 -0.28 16.65
CA PRO A 41 18.51 -0.79 18.00
C PRO A 41 18.26 0.25 19.08
N TRP A 42 17.59 -0.17 20.16
CA TRP A 42 17.35 0.66 21.36
C TRP A 42 18.61 1.35 21.86
N VAL A 43 19.76 0.68 21.84
CA VAL A 43 21.03 1.25 22.32
C VAL A 43 21.41 2.55 21.61
N ARG A 44 20.97 2.73 20.36
CA ARG A 44 21.24 3.92 19.55
C ARG A 44 20.16 4.99 19.73
N VAL A 45 18.90 4.60 19.65
CA VAL A 45 17.78 5.57 19.60
C VAL A 45 17.17 5.88 20.96
N ARG A 46 17.24 4.93 21.91
CA ARG A 46 16.70 5.02 23.28
C ARG A 46 15.23 5.49 23.35
N GLU A 47 14.47 5.18 22.31
CA GLU A 47 13.06 5.53 22.18
C GLU A 47 12.22 4.34 21.67
N HIS A 48 10.93 4.39 21.99
CA HIS A 48 9.90 3.55 21.41
C HIS A 48 9.06 4.42 20.48
N SER A 49 9.36 4.41 19.19
CA SER A 49 8.59 5.09 18.15
C SER A 49 7.87 4.06 17.29
N PHE A 50 6.64 4.35 16.88
CA PHE A 50 5.82 3.44 16.06
C PHE A 50 6.56 3.02 14.79
N ASP A 51 7.17 3.99 14.10
CA ASP A 51 7.92 3.82 12.85
C ASP A 51 9.18 2.94 13.03
N ASN A 52 9.67 2.80 14.26
CA ASN A 52 10.85 2.02 14.58
C ASN A 52 10.52 0.63 15.16
N LEU A 53 9.24 0.27 15.24
CA LEU A 53 8.77 -1.00 15.79
C LEU A 53 8.06 -1.82 14.71
N ILE A 54 8.36 -3.11 14.66
CA ILE A 54 7.79 -4.06 13.71
C ILE A 54 7.46 -5.40 14.40
N ALA A 55 6.38 -6.07 14.01
CA ALA A 55 6.00 -7.36 14.56
C ALA A 55 6.61 -8.53 13.77
N LEU A 56 7.40 -9.38 14.42
CA LEU A 56 8.07 -10.53 13.79
C LEU A 56 7.72 -11.82 14.54
N CYS A 57 7.63 -12.96 13.84
CA CYS A 57 7.65 -14.24 14.54
C CYS A 57 9.06 -14.53 15.10
N PRO A 58 9.20 -15.39 16.13
CA PRO A 58 10.50 -15.67 16.75
C PRO A 58 11.58 -16.07 15.75
N THR A 59 11.25 -16.88 14.74
CA THR A 59 12.19 -17.29 13.69
C THR A 59 12.70 -16.11 12.87
N CYS A 60 11.80 -15.21 12.44
CA CYS A 60 12.17 -14.06 11.63
C CYS A 60 12.90 -12.98 12.45
N HIS A 61 12.56 -12.85 13.73
CA HIS A 61 13.27 -11.97 14.64
C HIS A 61 14.71 -12.43 14.87
N THR A 62 14.94 -13.72 15.11
CA THR A 62 16.30 -14.28 15.20
C THR A 62 17.10 -14.07 13.93
N ARG A 63 16.49 -14.26 12.75
CA ARG A 63 17.15 -14.00 11.46
C ARG A 63 17.51 -12.52 11.28
N PHE A 64 16.65 -11.62 11.74
CA PHE A 64 16.93 -10.19 11.73
C PHE A 64 18.08 -9.84 12.69
N ASP A 65 18.07 -10.36 13.91
CA ASP A 65 19.14 -10.16 14.89
C ASP A 65 20.49 -10.72 14.41
N ALA A 66 20.47 -11.83 13.68
CA ALA A 66 21.65 -12.44 13.06
C ALA A 66 22.18 -11.66 11.84
N GLY A 67 21.37 -10.75 11.28
CA GLY A 67 21.71 -9.98 10.08
C GLY A 67 21.39 -10.67 8.75
N ASP A 68 20.74 -11.85 8.76
CA ASP A 68 20.27 -12.53 7.54
C ASP A 68 19.21 -11.70 6.79
N ILE A 69 18.49 -10.89 7.55
CA ILE A 69 17.53 -9.93 7.02
C ILE A 69 18.02 -8.56 7.46
N ASP A 70 18.29 -7.69 6.50
CA ASP A 70 18.92 -6.43 6.80
C ASP A 70 17.91 -5.37 7.28
N ARG A 71 18.42 -4.28 7.83
CA ARG A 71 17.59 -3.18 8.32
C ARG A 71 16.82 -2.49 7.19
N LYS A 72 17.40 -2.42 5.99
CA LYS A 72 16.73 -1.80 4.84
C LYS A 72 15.47 -2.59 4.48
N ALA A 73 15.54 -3.92 4.45
CA ALA A 73 14.36 -4.76 4.26
C ALA A 73 13.32 -4.57 5.37
N MET A 74 13.72 -4.45 6.64
CA MET A 74 12.77 -4.18 7.73
C MET A 74 12.03 -2.84 7.57
N LEU A 75 12.74 -1.77 7.18
CA LEU A 75 12.11 -0.48 6.90
C LEU A 75 11.11 -0.59 5.74
N GLN A 76 11.48 -1.32 4.68
CA GLN A 76 10.58 -1.58 3.56
C GLN A 76 9.34 -2.37 4.01
N TYR A 77 9.52 -3.41 4.84
CA TYR A 77 8.39 -4.20 5.33
C TYR A 77 7.46 -3.38 6.22
N LYS A 78 8.01 -2.50 7.06
CA LYS A 78 7.22 -1.56 7.89
C LYS A 78 6.36 -0.65 7.02
N GLN A 79 6.94 -0.01 6.00
CA GLN A 79 6.20 0.85 5.07
C GLN A 79 5.13 0.06 4.30
N ASN A 80 5.45 -1.16 3.87
CA ASN A 80 4.48 -2.01 3.19
C ASN A 80 3.33 -2.47 4.12
N LEU A 81 3.57 -2.59 5.43
CA LEU A 81 2.53 -2.93 6.40
C LEU A 81 1.49 -1.81 6.53
N GLU A 82 1.93 -0.57 6.59
CA GLU A 82 1.08 0.63 6.65
C GLU A 82 0.12 0.71 5.45
N VAL A 83 0.50 0.08 4.34
CA VAL A 83 -0.17 0.20 3.05
C VAL A 83 -1.00 -1.04 2.70
N LEU A 84 -0.58 -2.26 3.05
CA LEU A 84 -1.07 -3.47 2.38
C LEU A 84 -1.66 -4.58 3.26
N ASN A 85 -1.31 -4.69 4.55
CA ASN A 85 -1.34 -6.02 5.18
C ASN A 85 -2.55 -6.39 6.04
N SER A 86 -3.52 -5.50 6.21
CA SER A 86 -4.77 -5.82 6.91
C SER A 86 -5.97 -4.96 6.50
N ARG A 87 -5.76 -3.89 5.73
CA ARG A 87 -6.84 -3.00 5.28
C ARG A 87 -7.52 -3.46 3.99
N TYR A 88 -6.74 -4.00 3.04
CA TYR A 88 -7.25 -4.43 1.74
C TYR A 88 -7.28 -5.96 1.63
N THR A 89 -8.27 -6.48 0.91
CA THR A 89 -8.41 -7.89 0.55
C THR A 89 -7.36 -8.32 -0.46
N ASP A 90 -7.27 -9.62 -0.75
CA ASP A 90 -6.39 -10.13 -1.81
C ASP A 90 -6.74 -9.57 -3.18
N THR A 91 -8.04 -9.46 -3.50
CA THR A 91 -8.53 -8.91 -4.77
C THR A 91 -8.10 -7.46 -4.95
N GLU A 92 -8.29 -6.64 -3.92
CA GLU A 92 -7.89 -5.23 -3.90
C GLU A 92 -6.38 -5.08 -4.06
N ARG A 93 -5.59 -5.91 -3.36
CA ARG A 93 -4.13 -5.94 -3.54
C ARG A 93 -3.72 -6.32 -4.97
N GLN A 94 -4.42 -7.25 -5.61
CA GLN A 94 -4.13 -7.61 -7.01
C GLN A 94 -4.47 -6.47 -7.96
N LEU A 95 -5.58 -5.75 -7.71
CA LEU A 95 -5.93 -4.57 -8.48
C LEU A 95 -4.85 -3.48 -8.38
N LEU A 96 -4.39 -3.17 -7.17
CA LEU A 96 -3.29 -2.21 -6.97
C LEU A 96 -2.00 -2.63 -7.70
N LYS A 97 -1.69 -3.92 -7.73
CA LYS A 97 -0.56 -4.45 -8.52
C LYS A 97 -0.78 -4.23 -10.02
N VAL A 98 -1.98 -4.41 -10.54
CA VAL A 98 -2.28 -4.13 -11.96
C VAL A 98 -1.99 -2.67 -12.28
N TYR A 99 -2.46 -1.74 -11.44
CA TYR A 99 -2.15 -0.33 -11.61
C TYR A 99 -0.67 -0.01 -11.51
N ALA A 100 0.05 -0.62 -10.56
CA ALA A 100 1.50 -0.48 -10.49
C ALA A 100 2.16 -0.91 -11.81
N LYS A 101 1.67 -1.96 -12.47
CA LYS A 101 2.18 -2.37 -13.78
C LYS A 101 1.89 -1.36 -14.88
N ILE A 102 0.71 -0.74 -14.85
CA ILE A 102 0.26 0.27 -15.82
C ILE A 102 1.07 1.57 -15.67
N LEU A 103 1.32 2.02 -14.45
CA LEU A 103 2.02 3.28 -14.19
C LEU A 103 3.55 3.20 -14.38
N ARG A 104 4.14 2.00 -14.24
CA ARG A 104 5.60 1.78 -14.36
C ARG A 104 6.25 2.45 -15.58
N PRO A 105 5.76 2.30 -16.82
CA PRO A 105 6.38 2.93 -17.98
C PRO A 105 6.35 4.46 -17.91
N ALA A 106 5.22 5.05 -17.50
CA ALA A 106 5.08 6.49 -17.35
C ALA A 106 6.02 7.04 -16.27
N GLU A 107 6.24 6.28 -15.20
CA GLU A 107 7.12 6.65 -14.10
C GLU A 107 8.60 6.62 -14.50
N ILE A 108 9.02 5.60 -15.26
CA ILE A 108 10.36 5.53 -15.84
C ILE A 108 10.62 6.75 -16.73
N SER A 109 9.68 7.07 -17.62
CA SER A 109 9.82 8.21 -18.52
C SER A 109 9.80 9.56 -17.79
N ALA A 110 9.02 9.71 -16.71
CA ALA A 110 9.03 10.92 -15.88
C ALA A 110 10.37 11.09 -15.17
N ASN A 111 10.90 10.01 -14.57
CA ASN A 111 12.19 10.02 -13.89
C ASN A 111 13.35 10.37 -14.84
N GLU A 112 13.33 9.87 -16.08
CA GLU A 112 14.32 10.22 -17.12
C GLU A 112 14.33 11.72 -17.46
N ARG A 113 13.20 12.42 -17.28
CA ARG A 113 13.08 13.87 -17.47
C ARG A 113 13.33 14.67 -16.18
N GLY A 114 13.59 14.02 -15.06
CA GLY A 114 13.71 14.66 -13.75
C GLY A 114 12.37 15.15 -13.19
N GLU A 115 11.26 14.58 -13.64
CA GLU A 115 9.89 14.93 -13.26
C GLU A 115 9.28 13.86 -12.34
N SER A 116 8.28 14.23 -11.54
CA SER A 116 7.45 13.25 -10.85
C SER A 116 6.27 12.84 -11.73
N ILE A 117 5.95 11.54 -11.76
CA ILE A 117 4.68 11.09 -12.35
C ILE A 117 3.49 11.80 -11.69
N ILE A 118 3.56 12.10 -10.39
CA ILE A 118 2.50 12.83 -9.66
C ILE A 118 2.26 14.20 -10.30
N SER A 119 3.30 14.94 -10.70
CA SER A 119 3.10 16.24 -11.36
C SER A 119 2.39 16.14 -12.69
N SER A 120 2.66 15.10 -13.49
CA SER A 120 1.94 14.86 -14.75
C SER A 120 0.48 14.41 -14.51
N PHE A 121 0.20 13.81 -13.35
CA PHE A 121 -1.16 13.42 -12.93
C PHE A 121 -1.97 14.59 -12.34
N LEU A 122 -1.32 15.59 -11.75
CA LEU A 122 -1.96 16.78 -11.15
C LEU A 122 -2.50 17.79 -12.17
N GLU A 123 -2.12 17.67 -13.44
CA GLU A 123 -2.66 18.50 -14.52
C GLU A 123 -4.02 18.00 -15.03
N VAL A 124 -4.48 16.84 -14.55
CA VAL A 124 -5.79 16.28 -14.88
C VAL A 124 -6.80 16.82 -13.85
N PRO A 125 -7.93 17.44 -14.28
CA PRO A 125 -8.95 17.93 -13.34
C PRO A 125 -9.42 16.83 -12.38
N ASP A 126 -9.70 17.15 -11.12
CA ASP A 126 -10.15 16.19 -10.09
C ASP A 126 -11.40 15.38 -10.51
N THR A 127 -12.12 15.83 -11.54
CA THR A 127 -13.30 15.18 -12.14
C THR A 127 -12.96 14.18 -13.26
N TRP A 128 -11.71 14.10 -13.69
CA TRP A 128 -11.25 13.19 -14.75
C TRP A 128 -10.52 12.00 -14.14
N THR A 129 -11.22 10.88 -14.10
CA THR A 129 -10.66 9.56 -13.90
C THR A 129 -10.01 9.10 -15.20
N TYR A 130 -8.80 8.55 -15.15
CA TYR A 130 -8.09 8.07 -16.36
C TYR A 130 -8.97 7.07 -17.12
N GLY A 131 -9.52 7.52 -18.26
CA GLY A 131 -10.72 6.94 -18.88
C GLY A 131 -10.49 5.80 -19.87
N ASP A 132 -9.24 5.43 -20.16
CA ASP A 132 -8.96 4.39 -21.18
C ASP A 132 -8.05 3.24 -20.67
N GLN A 133 -7.58 3.29 -19.42
CA GLN A 133 -6.70 2.27 -18.84
C GLN A 133 -7.17 1.77 -17.47
N GLY A 134 -8.45 1.96 -17.15
CA GLY A 134 -9.03 1.42 -15.93
C GLY A 134 -9.40 -0.06 -16.06
N VAL A 135 -9.52 -0.74 -14.93
CA VAL A 135 -9.92 -2.15 -14.89
C VAL A 135 -11.44 -2.23 -14.85
N ALA A 136 -12.05 -2.92 -15.81
CA ALA A 136 -13.49 -3.13 -15.82
C ALA A 136 -13.92 -4.12 -14.74
N VAL A 137 -14.93 -3.74 -13.94
CA VAL A 137 -15.59 -4.60 -12.97
C VAL A 137 -17.09 -4.70 -13.33
N PRO A 138 -17.69 -5.91 -13.39
CA PRO A 138 -19.12 -6.05 -13.58
C PRO A 138 -19.92 -5.41 -12.43
N ALA A 139 -21.09 -4.88 -12.74
CA ALA A 139 -22.03 -4.41 -11.73
C ALA A 139 -22.45 -5.56 -10.79
N GLY A 140 -22.54 -5.27 -9.50
CA GLY A 140 -22.71 -6.26 -8.45
C GLY A 140 -21.41 -6.95 -8.03
N MET A 141 -20.25 -6.57 -8.58
CA MET A 141 -18.93 -7.04 -8.12
C MET A 141 -18.09 -5.92 -7.48
N GLU A 142 -18.58 -4.69 -7.43
CA GLU A 142 -17.95 -3.56 -6.74
C GLU A 142 -17.65 -3.83 -5.25
N TRP A 143 -18.42 -4.70 -4.60
CA TRP A 143 -18.22 -5.09 -3.21
C TRP A 143 -16.84 -5.71 -2.94
N LEU A 144 -16.21 -6.30 -3.97
CA LEU A 144 -14.84 -6.83 -3.91
C LEU A 144 -13.80 -5.74 -3.62
N LEU A 145 -14.16 -4.47 -3.84
CA LEU A 145 -13.31 -3.29 -3.76
C LEU A 145 -13.74 -2.32 -2.66
N SER A 146 -14.59 -2.78 -1.74
CA SER A 146 -15.20 -1.94 -0.69
C SER A 146 -14.20 -1.15 0.12
N ASN A 147 -13.06 -1.72 0.53
CA ASN A 147 -12.07 -0.99 1.32
C ASN A 147 -11.36 0.08 0.48
N LEU A 148 -11.01 -0.23 -0.78
CA LEU A 148 -10.41 0.77 -1.68
C LEU A 148 -11.35 1.94 -1.98
N LEU A 149 -12.65 1.65 -2.09
CA LEU A 149 -13.69 2.66 -2.30
C LEU A 149 -13.89 3.51 -1.04
N ASP A 150 -14.03 2.88 0.14
CA ASP A 150 -14.17 3.56 1.43
C ASP A 150 -12.98 4.47 1.73
N ASP A 151 -11.78 4.08 1.27
CA ASP A 151 -10.56 4.86 1.43
C ASP A 151 -10.37 5.95 0.39
N GLY A 152 -11.24 6.03 -0.62
CA GLY A 152 -11.10 6.94 -1.75
C GLY A 152 -9.79 6.71 -2.50
N ILE A 153 -9.32 5.45 -2.60
CA ILE A 153 -8.16 5.06 -3.41
C ILE A 153 -8.57 4.83 -4.85
N VAL A 154 -9.77 4.28 -5.06
CA VAL A 154 -10.35 4.10 -6.38
C VAL A 154 -11.74 4.71 -6.43
N ASP A 155 -12.17 5.05 -7.65
CA ASP A 155 -13.55 5.41 -7.97
C ASP A 155 -14.10 4.45 -9.04
N LEU A 156 -15.43 4.35 -9.08
CA LEU A 156 -16.17 3.62 -10.10
C LEU A 156 -16.80 4.58 -11.09
N ILE A 157 -16.41 4.47 -12.36
CA ILE A 157 -16.98 5.27 -13.44
C ILE A 157 -17.87 4.38 -14.28
N PRO A 158 -19.15 4.74 -14.47
CA PRO A 158 -20.01 4.05 -15.42
C PRO A 158 -19.37 4.06 -16.81
N GLN A 159 -19.32 2.91 -17.49
CA GLN A 159 -18.85 2.89 -18.86
C GLN A 159 -19.86 3.53 -19.80
N ILE A 160 -19.36 4.09 -20.89
CA ILE A 160 -20.19 4.68 -21.93
C ILE A 160 -20.21 3.72 -23.12
N ALA A 161 -21.39 3.26 -23.49
CA ALA A 161 -21.63 2.54 -24.73
C ALA A 161 -22.09 3.54 -25.80
N TYR A 162 -21.28 3.71 -26.84
CA TYR A 162 -21.63 4.55 -27.97
C TYR A 162 -22.57 3.79 -28.90
N ARG A 163 -23.77 4.35 -29.12
CA ARG A 163 -24.69 3.90 -30.18
C ARG A 163 -24.37 4.58 -31.50
N SER A 164 -23.91 5.84 -31.44
CA SER A 164 -23.38 6.62 -32.56
C SER A 164 -22.44 7.73 -32.07
N ALA A 165 -21.88 8.54 -32.98
CA ALA A 165 -21.01 9.67 -32.62
C ALA A 165 -21.69 10.77 -31.78
N LEU A 166 -23.02 10.83 -31.77
CA LEU A 166 -23.82 11.83 -31.04
C LEU A 166 -24.74 11.22 -29.97
N GLU A 167 -24.83 9.88 -29.91
CA GLU A 167 -25.69 9.18 -28.95
C GLU A 167 -24.88 8.17 -28.15
N PHE A 168 -24.88 8.36 -26.85
CA PHE A 168 -24.25 7.46 -25.90
C PHE A 168 -25.23 7.07 -24.80
N GLU A 169 -25.06 5.86 -24.28
CA GLU A 169 -25.80 5.37 -23.12
C GLU A 169 -24.80 4.88 -22.07
N TYR A 170 -25.13 5.10 -20.79
CA TYR A 170 -24.35 4.52 -19.71
C TYR A 170 -24.58 3.02 -19.65
N ASP A 171 -23.51 2.25 -19.86
CA ASP A 171 -23.49 0.82 -19.58
C ASP A 171 -23.51 0.60 -18.07
N ARG A 172 -24.69 0.26 -17.56
CA ARG A 172 -24.91 -0.06 -16.14
C ARG A 172 -24.48 -1.47 -15.77
N SER A 173 -24.04 -2.29 -16.72
CA SER A 173 -23.58 -3.65 -16.47
C SER A 173 -22.13 -3.70 -15.99
N ARG A 174 -21.36 -2.62 -16.16
CA ARG A 174 -19.93 -2.55 -15.85
C ARG A 174 -19.53 -1.16 -15.37
N TYR A 175 -18.57 -1.13 -14.46
CA TYR A 175 -17.86 0.07 -14.06
C TYR A 175 -16.40 -0.06 -14.46
N THR A 176 -15.81 1.05 -14.90
CA THR A 176 -14.37 1.19 -14.91
C THR A 176 -13.94 1.57 -13.50
N VAL A 177 -13.13 0.73 -12.87
CA VAL A 177 -12.40 1.14 -11.68
C VAL A 177 -11.30 2.08 -12.16
N SER A 178 -11.09 3.22 -11.51
CA SER A 178 -9.97 4.13 -11.78
C SER A 178 -9.32 4.57 -10.48
N LEU A 179 -8.03 4.88 -10.51
CA LEU A 179 -7.36 5.44 -9.34
C LEU A 179 -7.80 6.89 -9.14
N THR A 180 -8.10 7.25 -7.89
CA THR A 180 -8.19 8.65 -7.49
C THR A 180 -6.78 9.26 -7.43
N ARG A 181 -6.68 10.57 -7.21
CA ARG A 181 -5.40 11.22 -6.90
C ARG A 181 -4.66 10.54 -5.75
N LYS A 182 -5.36 10.23 -4.67
CA LYS A 182 -4.81 9.53 -3.49
C LYS A 182 -4.32 8.13 -3.87
N GLY A 183 -5.06 7.43 -4.74
CA GLY A 183 -4.65 6.12 -5.25
C GLY A 183 -3.43 6.16 -6.15
N VAL A 184 -3.30 7.17 -7.01
CA VAL A 184 -2.10 7.39 -7.83
C VAL A 184 -0.89 7.61 -6.93
N GLU A 185 -0.97 8.50 -5.96
CA GLU A 185 0.13 8.76 -5.02
C GLU A 185 0.56 7.48 -4.29
N MET A 186 -0.40 6.67 -3.83
CA MET A 186 -0.14 5.37 -3.18
C MET A 186 0.54 4.39 -4.14
N VAL A 187 0.06 4.27 -5.37
CA VAL A 187 0.62 3.32 -6.35
C VAL A 187 1.99 3.77 -6.85
N SER A 188 2.23 5.06 -7.05
CA SER A 188 3.55 5.57 -7.43
C SER A 188 4.61 5.26 -6.38
N ARG A 189 4.29 5.44 -5.10
CA ARG A 189 5.20 5.04 -4.01
C ARG A 189 5.47 3.53 -4.00
N LEU A 190 4.48 2.70 -4.33
CA LEU A 190 4.67 1.25 -4.54
C LEU A 190 5.58 0.93 -5.73
N VAL A 191 5.49 1.68 -6.83
CA VAL A 191 6.24 1.46 -8.07
C VAL A 191 7.70 1.90 -7.95
N ALA A 192 7.95 3.05 -7.35
CA ALA A 192 9.28 3.61 -7.14
C ALA A 192 10.17 2.71 -6.27
N ALA A 193 9.60 1.71 -5.58
CA ALA A 193 10.24 1.01 -4.46
C ALA A 193 10.79 1.99 -3.41
N GLU A 194 10.23 3.20 -3.39
CA GLU A 194 10.50 4.23 -2.42
C GLU A 194 9.54 4.05 -1.23
N PRO A 195 9.95 4.47 -0.03
CA PRO A 195 9.06 4.61 1.11
C PRO A 195 7.74 5.27 0.73
N ILE A 196 6.62 4.62 1.08
CA ILE A 196 5.34 5.33 1.14
C ILE A 196 5.39 6.31 2.30
#